data_AF-A0AAV9WXC0-F1
#
_entry.id   AF-A0AAV9WXC0-F1
#
_cell.length_a   1.000
_cell.length_b   1.000
_cell.length_c   1.000
_cell.angle_alpha   90.00
_cell.angle_beta   90.00
_cell.angle_gamma   90.00
#
_symmetry.space_group_name_H-M   'P 1'
#
loop_
_entity.id
_entity.type
_entity.pdbx_description
1 polymer ?
#
loop_
_entity_poly.entity_id
_entity_poly.type
_entity_poly.pdbx_seq_one_letter_code
_entity_poly.pdbx_strand_id
1 'polypeptide(L)'
;MAPAVNIGSHHVVESNGKHLAAAPGTWTYHNGAFTSNTRSRGAQSLAVHKNKLWMLYVDNAGTPRYSSNSGGNWSNPVPLYPAFWNGAAGETSNGACALTEFNDTLHAVFVSSNSELVHYQYDDTTSLWGKRTGTNLFTNAQPSVCAFNGKLFCAYQRAGAQNLLYSTWDPVNGWLVGSPVNESTWGVPALYTLGGQLYLLFAESNDKRPIDNLIWNPTSRAWTRTKAPGELTAYGCSATSDTDYVYMAFQENNGSGEIQIPRWNGSGNWGRIAKPSQKSTDTPVVAVFNKTLYLVWNSRNDSKDVLWSTYIIPDVWFDPDTWMSDLGSTFYGKYVSELTIPGTHDSCAVTDFPGAGTQYLYITDQLNAGIRYFDLRTKLDDDGQLYMYHGIIPLKDPQGNYLTLSAVLVGMASWLQNPGHGKEGILTQIKDESNSGDPSFATAVRNLLLSGPLKPYFRLDTTIPRLSEIQGKMQLIRRYTDEETHLGIDFTGWQADKSEFTLNLPNGKAVCQDNYSIYLPTFPAIINEKLADVRSLMAKASSSSDVTSWFINFTSATSVPLYTPYGIAAGGWVVDALGIPNFYTGVNKEVENYIYAQNKRPTRYGTVVMDFPQIPSSDHIALIITCNRNS
;
A
#
# COMPACT_ATOMS: atom_id res chain seq x y z
N MET A 1 -51.19 12.28 13.98
CA MET A 1 -50.31 12.87 15.00
C MET A 1 -50.19 11.89 16.17
N ALA A 2 -49.09 11.15 16.21
CA ALA A 2 -48.50 10.44 17.35
C ALA A 2 -47.08 10.01 16.89
N PRO A 3 -46.07 9.98 17.79
CA PRO A 3 -44.76 10.55 17.50
C PRO A 3 -43.72 9.55 16.97
N ALA A 4 -42.70 10.10 16.30
CA ALA A 4 -41.50 9.42 15.83
C ALA A 4 -40.69 8.86 17.02
N VAL A 5 -40.35 7.57 16.95
CA VAL A 5 -39.38 6.94 17.84
C VAL A 5 -38.00 7.09 17.21
N ASN A 6 -37.17 7.85 17.90
CA ASN A 6 -35.77 8.12 17.63
C ASN A 6 -34.96 6.84 17.88
N ILE A 7 -34.38 6.23 16.84
CA ILE A 7 -33.50 5.07 16.98
C ILE A 7 -32.08 5.60 17.08
N GLY A 8 -31.64 5.82 18.31
CA GLY A 8 -30.26 6.17 18.63
C GLY A 8 -29.30 5.05 18.25
N SER A 9 -28.16 5.45 17.69
CA SER A 9 -27.00 4.63 17.37
C SER A 9 -26.42 3.99 18.64
N HIS A 10 -26.83 2.76 18.93
CA HIS A 10 -26.14 1.93 19.91
C HIS A 10 -24.90 1.30 19.25
N HIS A 11 -23.74 1.87 19.56
CA HIS A 11 -22.45 1.18 19.47
C HIS A 11 -22.52 -0.10 20.31
N VAL A 12 -22.55 -1.26 19.64
CA VAL A 12 -22.32 -2.54 20.29
C VAL A 12 -20.81 -2.70 20.46
N VAL A 13 -20.36 -2.67 21.70
CA VAL A 13 -19.02 -3.12 22.10
C VAL A 13 -19.07 -4.64 22.11
N GLU A 14 -18.58 -5.28 21.05
CA GLU A 14 -18.32 -6.71 21.07
C GLU A 14 -16.97 -6.98 21.74
N SER A 15 -17.06 -7.53 22.95
CA SER A 15 -15.98 -8.26 23.59
C SER A 15 -16.14 -9.73 23.20
N ASN A 16 -15.19 -10.26 22.42
CA ASN A 16 -14.74 -11.66 22.48
C ASN A 16 -13.58 -11.88 21.50
N GLY A 17 -12.44 -12.31 22.03
CA GLY A 17 -11.16 -12.39 21.34
C GLY A 17 -11.10 -13.51 20.30
N LYS A 18 -11.30 -13.14 19.04
CA LYS A 18 -10.64 -13.76 17.89
C LYS A 18 -10.02 -12.63 17.06
N HIS A 19 -8.71 -12.44 17.21
CA HIS A 19 -7.96 -11.48 16.38
C HIS A 19 -8.04 -11.95 14.92
N LEU A 20 -8.90 -11.28 14.14
CA LEU A 20 -8.76 -11.27 12.69
C LEU A 20 -7.36 -10.75 12.40
N ALA A 21 -6.52 -11.56 11.74
CA ALA A 21 -5.21 -11.11 11.30
C ALA A 21 -5.42 -9.86 10.42
N ALA A 22 -4.72 -8.77 10.72
CA ALA A 22 -4.80 -7.55 9.94
C ALA A 22 -4.44 -7.84 8.47
N ALA A 23 -5.08 -7.15 7.52
CA ALA A 23 -4.76 -7.30 6.11
C ALA A 23 -3.40 -6.63 5.81
N PRO A 24 -2.52 -7.24 4.98
CA PRO A 24 -1.33 -6.58 4.47
C PRO A 24 -1.67 -5.23 3.86
N GLY A 25 -0.89 -4.18 4.15
CA GLY A 25 -1.18 -2.86 3.62
C GLY A 25 -2.03 -1.95 4.53
N THR A 26 -2.47 -2.43 5.69
CA THR A 26 -3.29 -1.66 6.64
C THR A 26 -2.60 -1.44 7.99
N TRP A 27 -2.90 -0.29 8.61
CA TRP A 27 -2.45 0.01 9.98
C TRP A 27 -3.41 -0.58 11.00
N THR A 28 -2.86 -1.29 11.98
CA THR A 28 -3.55 -1.72 13.19
C THR A 28 -3.08 -0.86 14.36
N TYR A 29 -4.01 -0.10 14.93
CA TYR A 29 -3.75 0.67 16.14
C TYR A 29 -3.90 -0.23 17.37
N HIS A 30 -2.96 -0.10 18.31
CA HIS A 30 -2.98 -0.83 19.58
C HIS A 30 -3.21 0.16 20.72
N ASN A 31 -4.12 -0.17 21.65
CA ASN A 31 -4.24 0.58 22.90
C ASN A 31 -2.87 0.60 23.60
N GLY A 32 -2.51 1.73 24.21
CA GLY A 32 -1.13 2.13 24.57
C GLY A 32 -0.19 1.01 25.02
N ALA A 33 1.11 1.16 24.76
CA ALA A 33 2.09 0.07 24.89
C ALA A 33 2.11 -0.60 26.27
N PHE A 34 1.64 0.09 27.32
CA PHE A 34 1.68 -0.35 28.70
C PHE A 34 0.36 -0.05 29.42
N THR A 35 0.02 -0.86 30.43
CA THR A 35 -1.21 -0.74 31.23
C THR A 35 -1.19 0.40 32.25
N SER A 36 -0.05 1.05 32.43
CA SER A 36 0.15 2.23 33.29
C SER A 36 0.52 3.45 32.42
N ASN A 37 0.24 4.67 32.89
CA ASN A 37 0.65 5.94 32.28
C ASN A 37 2.20 6.10 32.29
N THR A 38 2.92 5.22 31.63
CA THR A 38 4.36 5.33 31.41
C THR A 38 4.60 6.36 30.33
N ARG A 39 5.00 7.54 30.79
CA ARG A 39 5.29 8.72 30.00
C ARG A 39 6.76 8.73 29.61
N SER A 40 7.06 9.14 28.39
CA SER A 40 8.43 9.32 27.92
C SER A 40 8.79 10.80 27.86
N ARG A 41 10.01 11.17 28.28
CA ARG A 41 10.51 12.55 28.17
C ARG A 41 10.76 12.96 26.72
N GLY A 42 11.13 12.01 25.88
CA GLY A 42 11.45 12.22 24.48
C GLY A 42 11.06 11.02 23.62
N ALA A 43 11.54 11.00 22.39
CA ALA A 43 11.29 9.90 21.47
C ALA A 43 12.03 8.63 21.90
N GLN A 44 11.41 7.48 21.58
CA GLN A 44 11.91 6.15 21.90
C GLN A 44 13.05 5.76 20.96
N SER A 45 13.60 4.56 21.12
CA SER A 45 14.44 3.91 20.12
C SER A 45 14.15 2.41 20.07
N LEU A 46 14.26 1.81 18.88
CA LEU A 46 13.87 0.43 18.61
C LEU A 46 15.01 -0.35 17.97
N ALA A 47 15.14 -1.63 18.32
CA ALA A 47 16.06 -2.56 17.66
C ALA A 47 15.54 -4.00 17.72
N VAL A 48 15.92 -4.83 16.76
CA VAL A 48 15.60 -6.26 16.77
C VAL A 48 16.79 -7.04 17.34
N HIS A 49 16.53 -7.95 18.28
CA HIS A 49 17.55 -8.83 18.86
C HIS A 49 16.92 -10.13 19.34
N LYS A 50 17.56 -11.26 19.01
CA LYS A 50 17.10 -12.62 19.36
C LYS A 50 15.60 -12.85 19.09
N ASN A 51 15.15 -12.48 17.89
CA ASN A 51 13.75 -12.61 17.45
C ASN A 51 12.74 -11.89 18.36
N LYS A 52 13.13 -10.75 18.92
CA LYS A 52 12.26 -9.83 19.63
C LYS A 52 12.53 -8.41 19.16
N LEU A 53 11.49 -7.61 19.11
CA LEU A 53 11.62 -6.17 19.00
C LEU A 53 11.85 -5.59 20.40
N TRP A 54 12.88 -4.79 20.56
CA TRP A 54 13.23 -4.11 21.80
C TRP A 54 12.99 -2.62 21.67
N MET A 55 12.54 -2.01 22.76
CA MET A 55 12.34 -0.57 22.86
C MET A 55 13.13 -0.04 24.04
N LEU A 56 13.86 1.05 23.82
CA LEU A 56 14.51 1.86 24.83
C LEU A 56 13.81 3.22 24.88
N TYR A 57 13.57 3.72 26.08
CA TYR A 57 13.02 5.06 26.29
C TYR A 57 13.43 5.61 27.66
N VAL A 58 13.21 6.89 27.90
CA VAL A 58 13.53 7.53 29.18
C VAL A 58 12.26 8.03 29.82
N ASP A 59 11.97 7.57 31.04
CA ASP A 59 10.77 7.97 31.76
C ASP A 59 10.83 9.41 32.28
N ASN A 60 9.71 9.92 32.80
CA ASN A 60 9.63 11.27 33.37
C ASN A 60 10.53 11.51 34.59
N ALA A 61 11.05 10.47 35.25
CA ALA A 61 12.06 10.60 36.30
C ALA A 61 13.50 10.72 35.73
N GLY A 62 13.67 10.54 34.42
CA GLY A 62 14.98 10.54 33.76
C GLY A 62 15.65 9.17 33.79
N THR A 63 14.91 8.09 34.05
CA THR A 63 15.45 6.73 34.09
C THR A 63 15.33 6.08 32.71
N PRO A 64 16.43 5.63 32.09
CA PRO A 64 16.37 4.77 30.90
C PRO A 64 15.69 3.44 31.24
N ARG A 65 14.70 3.06 30.44
CA ARG A 65 13.92 1.83 30.58
C ARG A 65 13.87 1.11 29.26
N TYR A 66 13.81 -0.22 29.32
CA TYR A 66 13.61 -1.05 28.15
C TYR A 66 12.40 -1.97 28.29
N SER A 67 11.85 -2.36 27.14
CA SER A 67 10.77 -3.34 27.00
C SER A 67 11.02 -4.16 25.73
N SER A 68 10.38 -5.33 25.63
CA SER A 68 10.47 -6.20 24.47
C SER A 68 9.09 -6.66 23.99
N ASN A 69 8.97 -6.95 22.71
CA ASN A 69 7.76 -7.40 22.02
C ASN A 69 8.11 -8.58 21.09
N SER A 70 7.30 -9.64 21.11
CA SER A 70 7.51 -10.87 20.32
C SER A 70 6.40 -11.11 19.27
N GLY A 71 5.75 -10.04 18.78
CA GLY A 71 4.61 -10.12 17.85
C GLY A 71 3.24 -9.96 18.50
N GLY A 72 3.18 -9.31 19.67
CA GLY A 72 1.95 -9.10 20.45
C GLY A 72 2.07 -7.85 21.32
N ASN A 73 1.78 -7.95 22.62
CA ASN A 73 1.94 -6.84 23.56
C ASN A 73 3.40 -6.63 23.99
N TRP A 74 3.73 -5.40 24.40
CA TRP A 74 5.01 -5.08 25.01
C TRP A 74 5.10 -5.65 26.43
N SER A 75 6.30 -6.10 26.82
CA SER A 75 6.59 -6.52 28.19
C SER A 75 6.58 -5.33 29.15
N ASN A 76 6.37 -5.56 30.44
CA ASN A 76 6.47 -4.48 31.44
C ASN A 76 7.87 -3.81 31.36
N PRO A 77 7.94 -2.47 31.40
CA PRO A 77 9.21 -1.75 31.30
C PRO A 77 10.13 -2.01 32.49
N VAL A 78 11.39 -2.34 32.21
CA VAL A 78 12.43 -2.59 33.20
C VAL A 78 13.46 -1.45 33.16
N PRO A 79 13.90 -0.91 34.31
CA PRO A 79 15.05 0.00 34.34
C PRO A 79 16.29 -0.63 33.71
N LEU A 80 17.04 0.14 32.91
CA LEU A 80 18.25 -0.35 32.25
C LEU A 80 19.31 -0.81 33.27
N TYR A 81 19.37 -0.15 34.42
CA TYR A 81 20.19 -0.52 35.57
C TYR A 81 19.30 -0.63 36.82
N PRO A 82 19.50 -1.63 37.71
CA PRO A 82 18.80 -1.68 38.99
C PRO A 82 19.27 -0.56 39.93
N ALA A 83 18.41 -0.15 40.87
CA ALA A 83 18.67 0.97 41.79
C ALA A 83 19.93 0.81 42.68
N PHE A 84 20.48 -0.40 42.81
CA PHE A 84 21.66 -0.71 43.62
C PHE A 84 22.57 -1.72 42.92
N TRP A 85 23.31 -1.28 41.91
CA TRP A 85 24.43 -2.05 41.35
C TRP A 85 25.74 -1.52 41.94
N ASN A 86 26.45 -2.32 42.75
CA ASN A 86 27.79 -2.02 43.30
C ASN A 86 27.98 -0.61 43.92
N GLY A 87 26.96 -0.07 44.61
CA GLY A 87 27.08 1.21 45.30
C GLY A 87 27.20 2.45 44.40
N ALA A 88 26.99 2.31 43.09
CA ALA A 88 26.90 3.43 42.16
C ALA A 88 25.43 3.82 41.95
N ALA A 89 25.09 5.09 42.17
CA ALA A 89 23.77 5.63 41.84
C ALA A 89 23.56 5.55 40.31
N GLY A 90 22.36 5.14 39.89
CA GLY A 90 22.00 5.08 38.48
C GLY A 90 22.08 6.43 37.75
N GLU A 91 22.37 6.40 36.45
CA GLU A 91 22.64 7.61 35.64
C GLU A 91 21.37 8.22 35.04
N THR A 92 20.99 9.42 35.48
CA THR A 92 19.84 10.12 34.89
C THR A 92 20.11 10.61 33.47
N SER A 93 19.08 10.53 32.62
CA SER A 93 19.11 10.91 31.21
C SER A 93 18.19 12.08 30.89
N ASN A 94 18.58 12.86 29.88
CA ASN A 94 17.84 14.01 29.37
C ASN A 94 16.69 13.66 28.40
N GLY A 95 16.44 12.37 28.14
CA GLY A 95 15.31 11.93 27.30
C GLY A 95 15.71 11.38 25.93
N ALA A 96 16.97 11.53 25.54
CA ALA A 96 17.51 11.16 24.24
C ALA A 96 18.23 9.80 24.30
N CYS A 97 17.81 8.84 23.49
CA CYS A 97 18.36 7.48 23.49
C CYS A 97 18.39 6.86 22.09
N ALA A 98 19.25 5.86 21.90
CA ALA A 98 19.40 5.05 20.71
C ALA A 98 19.65 3.60 21.11
N LEU A 99 19.07 2.68 20.35
CA LEU A 99 19.20 1.24 20.54
C LEU A 99 19.55 0.62 19.19
N THR A 100 20.48 -0.32 19.17
CA THR A 100 20.85 -1.06 17.95
C THR A 100 21.38 -2.45 18.30
N GLU A 101 21.37 -3.35 17.33
CA GLU A 101 22.01 -4.66 17.44
C GLU A 101 23.34 -4.61 16.67
N PHE A 102 24.39 -5.18 17.26
CA PHE A 102 25.66 -5.37 16.60
C PHE A 102 26.41 -6.55 17.22
N ASN A 103 26.92 -7.45 16.36
CA ASN A 103 27.68 -8.64 16.77
C ASN A 103 26.93 -9.50 17.81
N ASP A 104 25.65 -9.77 17.55
CA ASP A 104 24.77 -10.60 18.39
C ASP A 104 24.60 -10.02 19.81
N THR A 105 24.69 -8.70 19.93
CA THR A 105 24.60 -7.97 21.20
C THR A 105 23.75 -6.71 21.01
N LEU A 106 22.84 -6.43 21.95
CA LEU A 106 22.17 -5.13 21.99
C LEU A 106 23.07 -4.06 22.58
N HIS A 107 23.06 -2.90 21.94
CA HIS A 107 23.76 -1.70 22.36
C HIS A 107 22.79 -0.57 22.62
N ALA A 108 22.82 -0.02 23.83
CA ALA A 108 22.05 1.16 24.21
C ALA A 108 23.01 2.35 24.33
N VAL A 109 22.66 3.46 23.69
CA VAL A 109 23.35 4.75 23.82
C VAL A 109 22.34 5.78 24.29
N PHE A 110 22.63 6.55 25.33
CA PHE A 110 21.75 7.62 25.77
C PHE A 110 22.52 8.84 26.25
N VAL A 111 21.83 9.98 26.30
CA VAL A 111 22.40 11.25 26.74
C VAL A 111 22.28 11.35 28.26
N SER A 112 23.40 11.36 28.97
CA SER A 112 23.42 11.61 30.42
C SER A 112 23.12 13.08 30.74
N SER A 113 22.88 13.37 32.02
CA SER A 113 22.57 14.73 32.49
C SER A 113 23.65 15.78 32.17
N ASN A 114 24.91 15.38 32.03
CA ASN A 114 26.03 16.24 31.59
C ASN A 114 26.15 16.38 30.05
N SER A 115 25.16 15.90 29.29
CA SER A 115 25.14 15.88 27.81
C SER A 115 26.15 14.93 27.16
N GLU A 116 26.88 14.11 27.91
CA GLU A 116 27.72 13.06 27.34
C GLU A 116 26.83 11.92 26.81
N LEU A 117 27.26 11.27 25.73
CA LEU A 117 26.73 9.98 25.35
C LEU A 117 27.33 8.90 26.25
N VAL A 118 26.49 8.02 26.77
CA VAL A 118 26.94 6.83 27.52
C VAL A 118 26.50 5.58 26.78
N HIS A 119 27.32 4.53 26.83
CA HIS A 119 27.14 3.30 26.06
C HIS A 119 27.04 2.09 26.96
N TYR A 120 26.01 1.28 26.77
CA TYR A 120 25.77 0.02 27.47
C TYR A 120 25.61 -1.13 26.47
N GLN A 121 26.01 -2.32 26.88
CA GLN A 121 25.77 -3.57 26.15
C GLN A 121 24.93 -4.53 26.98
N TYR A 122 23.99 -5.21 26.34
CA TYR A 122 23.17 -6.24 26.97
C TYR A 122 23.90 -7.58 26.94
N ASP A 123 23.94 -8.26 28.08
CA ASP A 123 24.39 -9.64 28.17
C ASP A 123 23.18 -10.57 28.26
N ASP A 124 22.90 -11.32 27.19
CA ASP A 124 21.79 -12.26 27.13
C ASP A 124 21.89 -13.37 28.20
N THR A 125 23.11 -13.71 28.64
CA THR A 125 23.35 -14.80 29.61
C THR A 125 22.91 -14.38 31.00
N THR A 126 23.25 -13.15 31.40
CA THR A 126 22.92 -12.61 32.72
C THR A 126 21.64 -11.80 32.73
N SER A 127 21.12 -11.43 31.55
CA SER A 127 19.98 -10.53 31.36
C SER A 127 20.21 -9.13 31.92
N LEU A 128 21.46 -8.65 31.88
CA LEU A 128 21.89 -7.40 32.50
C LEU A 128 22.60 -6.49 31.49
N TRP A 129 22.52 -5.18 31.73
CA TRP A 129 23.24 -4.18 30.93
C TRP A 129 24.57 -3.81 31.60
N GLY A 130 25.66 -3.91 30.84
CA GLY A 130 27.00 -3.50 31.26
C GLY A 130 27.43 -2.18 30.62
N LYS A 131 27.82 -1.21 31.45
CA LYS A 131 28.37 0.08 30.98
C LYS A 131 29.73 -0.11 30.31
N ARG A 132 29.98 0.61 29.21
CA ARG A 132 31.27 0.69 28.52
C ARG A 132 32.03 1.97 28.88
N THR A 133 33.30 2.01 28.49
CA THR A 133 34.18 3.17 28.68
C THR A 133 33.51 4.44 28.11
N GLY A 134 33.72 5.58 28.77
CA GLY A 134 33.12 6.86 28.38
C GLY A 134 33.35 7.18 26.91
N THR A 135 32.35 7.82 26.29
CA THR A 135 32.38 8.09 24.85
C THR A 135 33.15 9.37 24.54
N ASN A 136 33.17 10.33 25.48
CA ASN A 136 33.68 11.69 25.25
C ASN A 136 32.99 12.40 24.06
N LEU A 137 31.76 11.99 23.74
CA LEU A 137 30.91 12.58 22.71
C LEU A 137 29.75 13.31 23.40
N PHE A 138 29.46 14.55 22.98
CA PHE A 138 28.48 15.38 23.67
C PHE A 138 27.37 15.86 22.74
N THR A 139 26.12 15.70 23.17
CA THR A 139 24.92 16.13 22.45
C THR A 139 23.79 16.52 23.41
N ASN A 140 22.91 17.42 22.96
CA ASN A 140 21.65 17.75 23.65
C ASN A 140 20.43 17.17 22.92
N ALA A 141 20.63 16.43 21.84
CA ALA A 141 19.58 15.85 21.01
C ALA A 141 19.68 14.33 20.99
N GLN A 142 18.65 13.67 20.47
CA GLN A 142 18.67 12.23 20.29
C GLN A 142 19.71 11.83 19.24
N PRO A 143 20.66 10.93 19.58
CA PRO A 143 21.57 10.37 18.60
C PRO A 143 20.86 9.29 17.77
N SER A 144 21.45 8.92 16.63
CA SER A 144 21.11 7.69 15.91
C SER A 144 22.33 6.80 15.85
N VAL A 145 22.11 5.49 16.05
CA VAL A 145 23.17 4.48 16.04
C VAL A 145 22.77 3.34 15.10
N CYS A 146 23.70 2.93 14.24
CA CYS A 146 23.49 1.84 13.29
C CYS A 146 24.77 1.03 13.11
N ALA A 147 24.65 -0.30 12.96
CA ALA A 147 25.76 -1.16 12.61
C ALA A 147 26.08 -1.08 11.11
N PHE A 148 27.36 -0.91 10.76
CA PHE A 148 27.82 -0.95 9.38
C PHE A 148 29.31 -1.33 9.31
N ASN A 149 29.65 -2.24 8.39
CA ASN A 149 31.04 -2.68 8.14
C ASN A 149 31.84 -3.02 9.40
N GLY A 150 31.26 -3.82 10.29
CA GLY A 150 31.94 -4.29 11.51
C GLY A 150 32.15 -3.21 12.57
N LYS A 151 31.41 -2.10 12.50
CA LYS A 151 31.46 -1.00 13.47
C LYS A 151 30.05 -0.52 13.80
N LEU A 152 29.92 0.13 14.95
CA LEU A 152 28.79 1.01 15.21
C LEU A 152 29.10 2.40 14.67
N PHE A 153 28.16 3.00 13.96
CA PHE A 153 28.16 4.40 13.61
C PHE A 153 27.18 5.13 14.52
N CYS A 154 27.56 6.29 15.04
CA CYS A 154 26.70 7.18 15.80
C CYS A 154 26.66 8.55 15.14
N ALA A 155 25.50 8.98 14.65
CA ALA A 155 25.26 10.32 14.14
C ALA A 155 24.55 11.15 15.21
N TYR A 156 25.02 12.38 15.45
CA TYR A 156 24.51 13.21 16.53
C TYR A 156 24.75 14.70 16.27
N GLN A 157 23.89 15.53 16.84
CA GLN A 157 24.06 16.97 16.86
C GLN A 157 25.08 17.36 17.94
N ARG A 158 26.04 18.23 17.64
CA ARG A 158 27.02 18.71 18.63
C ARG A 158 26.31 19.45 19.78
N ALA A 159 26.71 19.18 21.03
CA ALA A 159 26.20 19.94 22.19
C ALA A 159 26.38 21.45 22.01
N GLY A 160 25.32 22.21 22.28
CA GLY A 160 25.29 23.68 22.14
C GLY A 160 25.41 24.25 20.72
N ALA A 161 25.41 23.42 19.68
CA ALA A 161 25.50 23.85 18.28
C ALA A 161 24.60 23.01 17.36
N GLN A 162 24.46 23.39 16.09
CA GLN A 162 23.65 22.64 15.11
C GLN A 162 24.48 21.75 14.18
N ASN A 163 25.80 21.71 14.35
CA ASN A 163 26.67 20.88 13.53
C ASN A 163 26.33 19.40 13.68
N LEU A 164 26.14 18.72 12.55
CA LEU A 164 25.96 17.27 12.50
C LEU A 164 27.34 16.60 12.50
N LEU A 165 27.54 15.72 13.48
CA LEU A 165 28.76 14.94 13.67
C LEU A 165 28.45 13.45 13.53
N TYR A 166 29.49 12.67 13.26
CA TYR A 166 29.45 11.22 13.39
C TYR A 166 30.68 10.70 14.14
N SER A 167 30.54 9.57 14.83
CA SER A 167 31.65 8.81 15.38
C SER A 167 31.45 7.32 15.11
N THR A 168 32.51 6.53 15.23
CA THR A 168 32.45 5.08 15.12
C THR A 168 32.99 4.41 16.37
N TRP A 169 32.42 3.26 16.71
CA TRP A 169 32.89 2.38 17.77
C TRP A 169 33.21 0.99 17.24
N ASP A 170 34.28 0.40 17.76
CA ASP A 170 34.57 -1.01 17.61
C ASP A 170 34.97 -1.64 18.96
N PRO A 171 34.83 -2.97 19.12
CA PRO A 171 35.10 -3.63 20.40
C PRO A 171 36.55 -3.52 20.90
N VAL A 172 37.51 -3.20 20.02
CA VAL A 172 38.94 -3.17 20.34
C VAL A 172 39.37 -1.78 20.78
N ASN A 173 38.95 -0.74 20.05
CA ASN A 173 39.43 0.63 20.23
C ASN A 173 38.43 1.53 20.96
N GLY A 174 37.18 1.09 21.12
CA GLY A 174 36.13 1.94 21.68
C GLY A 174 35.66 3.03 20.72
N TRP A 175 35.12 4.12 21.28
CA TRP A 175 34.61 5.25 20.49
C TRP A 175 35.76 6.12 20.00
N LEU A 176 35.71 6.50 18.72
CA LEU A 176 36.58 7.52 18.18
C LEU A 176 36.07 8.92 18.52
N VAL A 177 36.94 9.92 18.37
CA VAL A 177 36.54 11.33 18.45
C VAL A 177 35.55 11.67 17.34
N GLY A 178 34.58 12.54 17.65
CA GLY A 178 33.58 13.00 16.70
C GLY A 178 34.19 13.68 15.47
N SER A 179 33.76 13.26 14.29
CA SER A 179 34.14 13.82 13.00
C SER A 179 32.98 14.60 12.37
N PRO A 180 33.23 15.69 11.64
CA PRO A 180 32.18 16.46 11.01
C PRO A 180 31.56 15.69 9.83
N VAL A 181 30.23 15.78 9.70
CA VAL A 181 29.51 15.41 8.48
C VAL A 181 29.59 16.54 7.43
N ASN A 182 29.92 17.76 7.86
CA ASN A 182 29.85 19.01 7.09
C ASN A 182 28.42 19.45 6.73
N GLU A 183 27.46 19.09 7.58
CA GLU A 183 26.07 19.52 7.49
C GLU A 183 25.61 20.03 8.88
N SER A 184 24.45 20.70 8.92
CA SER A 184 23.80 21.13 10.16
C SER A 184 22.41 20.52 10.25
N THR A 185 22.05 20.00 11.43
CA THR A 185 20.79 19.29 11.65
C THR A 185 19.89 20.01 12.64
N TRP A 186 18.58 19.93 12.40
CA TRP A 186 17.54 20.23 13.36
C TRP A 186 16.91 18.94 13.89
N GLY A 187 17.01 18.71 15.20
CA GLY A 187 16.40 17.54 15.83
C GLY A 187 17.11 16.23 15.49
N VAL A 188 16.33 15.15 15.35
CA VAL A 188 16.85 13.77 15.33
C VAL A 188 17.36 13.38 13.94
N PRO A 189 18.66 13.05 13.77
CA PRO A 189 19.16 12.39 12.56
C PRO A 189 18.81 10.91 12.56
N ALA A 190 18.81 10.25 11.40
CA ALA A 190 18.55 8.81 11.28
C ALA A 190 19.55 8.10 10.36
N LEU A 191 20.35 7.21 10.94
CA LEU A 191 21.19 6.26 10.21
C LEU A 191 20.37 5.03 9.82
N TYR A 192 20.58 4.53 8.60
CA TYR A 192 20.01 3.27 8.13
C TYR A 192 20.91 2.63 7.08
N THR A 193 20.70 1.34 6.81
CA THR A 193 21.41 0.61 5.75
C THR A 193 20.43 0.10 4.72
N LEU A 194 20.78 0.22 3.44
CA LEU A 194 19.97 -0.30 2.33
C LEU A 194 20.90 -0.72 1.20
N GLY A 195 20.68 -1.91 0.62
CA GLY A 195 21.52 -2.43 -0.46
C GLY A 195 23.01 -2.52 -0.11
N GLY A 196 23.35 -2.78 1.15
CA GLY A 196 24.74 -2.85 1.64
C GLY A 196 25.46 -1.51 1.75
N GLN A 197 24.74 -0.39 1.68
CA GLN A 197 25.27 0.96 1.85
C GLN A 197 24.73 1.59 3.13
N LEU A 198 25.50 2.52 3.70
CA LEU A 198 25.10 3.30 4.87
C LEU A 198 24.63 4.68 4.44
N TYR A 199 23.49 5.08 5.00
CA TYR A 199 22.85 6.36 4.73
C TYR A 199 22.58 7.13 6.02
N LEU A 200 22.39 8.44 5.89
CA LEU A 200 22.08 9.36 6.98
C LEU A 200 21.03 10.37 6.52
N LEU A 201 19.82 10.26 7.07
CA LEU A 201 18.78 11.28 6.95
C LEU A 201 18.95 12.31 8.05
N PHE A 202 18.72 13.58 7.72
CA PHE A 202 18.73 14.68 8.67
C PHE A 202 17.79 15.79 8.22
N ALA A 203 17.29 16.59 9.16
CA ALA A 203 16.54 17.79 8.81
C ALA A 203 17.51 18.96 8.73
N GLU A 204 17.54 19.68 7.61
CA GLU A 204 18.41 20.85 7.49
C GLU A 204 18.05 21.91 8.55
N SER A 205 19.08 22.59 9.06
CA SER A 205 18.91 23.60 10.09
C SER A 205 18.49 24.97 9.54
N ASN A 206 17.27 25.03 8.99
CA ASN A 206 16.59 26.24 8.54
C ASN A 206 15.12 26.23 8.98
N ASP A 207 14.37 27.31 8.74
CA ASP A 207 12.98 27.45 9.21
C ASP A 207 12.03 26.37 8.65
N LYS A 208 12.29 25.91 7.42
CA LYS A 208 11.45 24.91 6.76
C LYS A 208 11.78 23.47 7.18
N ARG A 209 13.01 23.23 7.63
CA ARG A 209 13.50 21.93 8.10
C ARG A 209 13.25 20.80 7.07
N PRO A 210 13.67 20.98 5.80
CA PRO A 210 13.58 19.92 4.82
C PRO A 210 14.42 18.72 5.25
N ILE A 211 13.90 17.53 5.02
CA ILE A 211 14.67 16.29 5.23
C ILE A 211 15.54 16.06 4.00
N ASP A 212 16.83 15.90 4.24
CA ASP A 212 17.84 15.54 3.25
C ASP A 212 18.47 14.18 3.57
N ASN A 213 19.11 13.57 2.58
CA ASN A 213 19.66 12.22 2.65
C ASN A 213 21.12 12.23 2.18
N LEU A 214 22.00 11.59 2.96
CA LEU A 214 23.42 11.41 2.64
C LEU A 214 23.75 9.92 2.48
N ILE A 215 24.75 9.63 1.67
CA ILE A 215 25.36 8.30 1.53
C ILE A 215 26.82 8.34 1.99
N TRP A 216 27.24 7.29 2.70
CA TRP A 216 28.61 7.13 3.19
C TRP A 216 29.51 6.46 2.15
N ASN A 217 30.67 7.06 1.89
CA ASN A 217 31.73 6.44 1.10
C ASN A 217 32.83 5.88 2.02
N PRO A 218 33.00 4.54 2.11
CA PRO A 218 33.97 3.94 3.01
C PRO A 218 35.43 4.19 2.59
N THR A 219 35.69 4.45 1.31
CA THR A 219 37.04 4.69 0.77
C THR A 219 37.52 6.08 1.11
N SER A 220 36.70 7.10 0.85
CA SER A 220 37.05 8.50 1.15
C SER A 220 36.71 8.92 2.58
N ARG A 221 35.96 8.10 3.33
CA ARG A 221 35.45 8.40 4.67
C ARG A 221 34.66 9.71 4.72
N ALA A 222 33.81 9.91 3.72
CA ALA A 222 33.05 11.13 3.53
C ALA A 222 31.57 10.84 3.26
N TRP A 223 30.73 11.81 3.61
CA TRP A 223 29.30 11.83 3.32
C TRP A 223 29.02 12.69 2.09
N THR A 224 28.11 12.25 1.23
CA THR A 224 27.67 13.00 0.05
C THR A 224 26.15 12.98 -0.05
N ARG A 225 25.54 14.10 -0.45
CA ARG A 225 24.08 14.19 -0.68
C ARG A 225 23.65 13.21 -1.77
N THR A 226 22.49 12.60 -1.56
CA THR A 226 21.80 11.71 -2.51
C THR A 226 20.35 12.17 -2.67
N LYS A 227 19.48 11.32 -3.23
CA LYS A 227 18.06 11.62 -3.43
C LYS A 227 17.36 11.96 -2.11
N ALA A 228 16.98 13.24 -1.97
CA ALA A 228 16.19 13.75 -0.86
C ALA A 228 14.74 13.22 -0.90
N PRO A 229 14.11 13.00 0.27
CA PRO A 229 12.68 12.68 0.37
C PRO A 229 11.74 13.77 -0.17
N GLY A 230 12.14 15.05 -0.07
CA GLY A 230 11.26 16.18 -0.41
C GLY A 230 10.20 16.47 0.66
N GLU A 231 10.47 16.08 1.92
CA GLU A 231 9.55 16.18 3.05
C GLU A 231 10.02 17.24 4.07
N LEU A 232 9.10 17.81 4.84
CA LEU A 232 9.39 18.83 5.86
C LEU A 232 9.04 18.32 7.26
N THR A 233 9.97 18.36 8.22
CA THR A 233 9.77 17.81 9.56
C THR A 233 9.85 18.82 10.70
N ALA A 234 9.03 18.64 11.72
CA ALA A 234 9.06 19.46 12.92
C ALA A 234 10.30 19.17 13.80
N TYR A 235 10.74 17.92 13.90
CA TYR A 235 11.69 17.46 14.93
C TYR A 235 12.78 16.48 14.44
N GLY A 236 12.95 16.33 13.13
CA GLY A 236 13.86 15.34 12.53
C GLY A 236 13.12 14.07 12.11
N CYS A 237 13.81 12.94 12.05
CA CYS A 237 13.22 11.70 11.58
C CYS A 237 13.83 10.47 12.25
N SER A 238 13.15 9.34 12.10
CA SER A 238 13.71 8.02 12.34
C SER A 238 13.64 7.22 11.04
N ALA A 239 14.47 6.19 10.92
CA ALA A 239 14.48 5.33 9.75
C ALA A 239 14.82 3.89 10.13
N THR A 240 14.27 2.96 9.37
CA THR A 240 14.57 1.53 9.44
C THR A 240 14.50 0.97 8.02
N SER A 241 15.22 -0.10 7.76
CA SER A 241 15.15 -0.78 6.46
C SER A 241 14.74 -2.23 6.62
N ASP A 242 14.07 -2.75 5.61
CA ASP A 242 14.02 -4.17 5.33
C ASP A 242 15.03 -4.51 4.21
N THR A 243 14.82 -5.60 3.49
CA THR A 243 15.68 -6.02 2.37
C THR A 243 15.61 -5.04 1.19
N ASP A 244 14.44 -4.49 0.91
CA ASP A 244 14.12 -3.84 -0.37
C ASP A 244 13.86 -2.33 -0.22
N TYR A 245 13.44 -1.89 0.97
CA TYR A 245 13.02 -0.53 1.25
C TYR A 245 13.59 0.00 2.56
N VAL A 246 13.82 1.31 2.59
CA VAL A 246 13.86 2.10 3.81
C VAL A 246 12.49 2.72 4.07
N TYR A 247 12.08 2.75 5.33
CA TYR A 247 10.92 3.45 5.84
C TYR A 247 11.39 4.56 6.77
N MET A 248 10.94 5.78 6.52
CA MET A 248 11.27 6.94 7.34
C MET A 248 10.02 7.38 8.08
N ALA A 249 10.07 7.64 9.39
CA ALA A 249 8.97 8.22 10.14
C ALA A 249 9.33 9.63 10.63
N PHE A 250 8.41 10.58 10.47
CA PHE A 250 8.59 11.95 10.92
C PHE A 250 7.26 12.62 11.26
N GLN A 251 7.34 13.76 11.95
CA GLN A 251 6.19 14.62 12.24
C GLN A 251 6.19 15.82 11.26
N GLU A 252 5.07 16.11 10.62
CA GLU A 252 4.98 17.22 9.65
C GLU A 252 5.28 18.61 10.23
N ASN A 253 6.02 19.42 9.47
CA ASN A 253 6.31 20.82 9.80
C ASN A 253 5.20 21.80 9.35
N ASN A 254 3.96 21.58 9.76
CA ASN A 254 2.82 22.47 9.47
C ASN A 254 1.93 22.74 10.69
N GLY A 255 2.34 22.29 11.88
CA GLY A 255 1.57 22.41 13.12
C GLY A 255 0.45 21.37 13.31
N SER A 256 0.21 20.48 12.35
CA SER A 256 -0.77 19.39 12.46
C SER A 256 -0.36 18.36 13.52
N GLY A 257 0.96 18.14 13.64
CA GLY A 257 1.55 17.06 14.42
C GLY A 257 1.35 15.68 13.79
N GLU A 258 0.92 15.60 12.53
CA GLU A 258 0.67 14.34 11.83
C GLU A 258 1.95 13.56 11.57
N ILE A 259 1.84 12.24 11.71
CA ILE A 259 2.93 11.30 11.44
C ILE A 259 2.87 10.86 9.98
N GLN A 260 3.99 11.00 9.28
CA GLN A 260 4.16 10.53 7.91
C GLN A 260 5.20 9.42 7.85
N ILE A 261 4.98 8.47 6.92
CA ILE A 261 5.88 7.33 6.70
C ILE A 261 6.14 7.14 5.20
N PRO A 262 7.03 7.91 4.57
CA PRO A 262 7.49 7.63 3.21
C PRO A 262 8.44 6.42 3.18
N ARG A 263 8.60 5.85 1.98
CA ARG A 263 9.47 4.71 1.71
C ARG A 263 10.34 4.93 0.46
N TRP A 264 11.47 4.24 0.37
CA TRP A 264 12.36 4.33 -0.79
C TRP A 264 13.15 3.04 -1.01
N ASN A 265 13.37 2.66 -2.27
CA ASN A 265 14.06 1.40 -2.64
C ASN A 265 15.54 1.57 -3.01
N GLY A 266 16.14 2.73 -2.73
CA GLY A 266 17.51 3.02 -3.17
C GLY A 266 17.62 3.63 -4.58
N SER A 267 16.51 3.77 -5.31
CA SER A 267 16.47 4.35 -6.66
C SER A 267 15.20 5.17 -6.90
N GLY A 268 15.20 6.05 -7.91
CA GLY A 268 14.00 6.82 -8.26
C GLY A 268 13.54 7.79 -7.17
N ASN A 269 12.23 8.05 -7.10
CA ASN A 269 11.63 8.94 -6.11
C ASN A 269 11.23 8.20 -4.83
N TRP A 270 11.15 8.93 -3.72
CA TRP A 270 10.52 8.42 -2.50
C TRP A 270 9.01 8.26 -2.73
N GLY A 271 8.48 7.11 -2.35
CA GLY A 271 7.05 6.79 -2.41
C GLY A 271 6.39 6.88 -1.03
N ARG A 272 5.11 6.53 -0.95
CA ARG A 272 4.34 6.53 0.31
C ARG A 272 3.77 5.14 0.61
N ILE A 273 3.53 4.88 1.89
CA ILE A 273 2.64 3.80 2.34
C ILE A 273 1.34 4.42 2.86
N ALA A 274 0.35 3.59 3.21
CA ALA A 274 -0.90 4.07 3.80
C ALA A 274 -0.59 4.97 5.02
N LYS A 275 -1.31 6.09 5.18
CA LYS A 275 -1.09 7.00 6.30
C LYS A 275 -1.56 6.35 7.61
N PRO A 276 -0.80 6.45 8.71
CA PRO A 276 -1.21 5.92 10.01
C PRO A 276 -2.37 6.72 10.64
N SER A 277 -2.62 7.95 10.18
CA SER A 277 -3.65 8.87 10.73
C SER A 277 -3.47 9.15 12.24
N GLN A 278 -2.21 9.17 12.69
CA GLN A 278 -1.83 9.43 14.08
C GLN A 278 -1.04 10.73 14.21
N LYS A 279 -1.02 11.27 15.43
CA LYS A 279 -0.32 12.51 15.75
C LYS A 279 0.65 12.31 16.91
N SER A 280 1.81 12.93 16.82
CA SER A 280 2.88 12.82 17.82
C SER A 280 3.18 14.16 18.49
N THR A 281 3.82 14.10 19.67
CA THR A 281 4.47 15.27 20.29
C THR A 281 5.95 15.38 19.89
N ASP A 282 6.64 14.24 19.82
CA ASP A 282 8.06 14.13 19.51
C ASP A 282 8.27 13.34 18.21
N THR A 283 9.51 13.18 17.74
CA THR A 283 9.83 12.37 16.55
C THR A 283 9.29 10.93 16.71
N PRO A 284 8.38 10.47 15.84
CA PRO A 284 7.92 9.08 15.88
C PRO A 284 9.05 8.14 15.45
N VAL A 285 9.10 6.94 16.04
CA VAL A 285 10.12 5.93 15.73
C VAL A 285 9.55 4.72 15.04
N VAL A 286 10.31 4.19 14.09
CA VAL A 286 9.90 3.07 13.24
C VAL A 286 10.94 1.95 13.26
N ALA A 287 10.48 0.70 13.26
CA ALA A 287 11.32 -0.49 13.10
C ALA A 287 10.61 -1.57 12.29
N VAL A 288 11.36 -2.31 11.47
CA VAL A 288 10.85 -3.53 10.80
C VAL A 288 11.17 -4.74 11.67
N PHE A 289 10.15 -5.56 11.92
CA PHE A 289 10.30 -6.86 12.58
C PHE A 289 9.28 -7.84 12.00
N ASN A 290 9.73 -9.01 11.52
CA ASN A 290 8.87 -10.06 10.96
C ASN A 290 7.85 -9.55 9.93
N LYS A 291 8.32 -8.85 8.89
CA LYS A 291 7.47 -8.22 7.84
C LYS A 291 6.40 -7.27 8.38
N THR A 292 6.59 -6.76 9.58
CA THR A 292 5.69 -5.79 10.20
C THR A 292 6.49 -4.54 10.51
N LEU A 293 5.98 -3.41 10.04
CA LEU A 293 6.47 -2.11 10.41
C LEU A 293 5.82 -1.71 11.74
N TYR A 294 6.64 -1.52 12.76
CA TYR A 294 6.22 -1.04 14.08
C TYR A 294 6.47 0.46 14.13
N LEU A 295 5.40 1.22 14.38
CA LEU A 295 5.45 2.65 14.63
C LEU A 295 5.19 2.89 16.12
N VAL A 296 6.06 3.64 16.78
CA VAL A 296 5.92 4.04 18.19
C VAL A 296 6.06 5.55 18.32
N TRP A 297 5.22 6.18 19.14
CA TRP A 297 5.26 7.63 19.34
C TRP A 297 4.72 8.05 20.71
N ASN A 298 5.07 9.27 21.12
CA ASN A 298 4.42 9.94 22.25
C ASN A 298 3.11 10.58 21.80
N SER A 299 2.03 10.31 22.52
CA SER A 299 0.71 10.90 22.29
C SER A 299 0.79 12.43 22.22
N ARG A 300 -0.03 13.03 21.34
CA ARG A 300 -0.08 14.48 21.14
C ARG A 300 -0.89 15.20 22.22
N ASN A 301 -0.42 15.12 23.46
CA ASN A 301 -0.96 15.80 24.62
C ASN A 301 0.11 15.85 25.74
N ASP A 302 -0.21 16.52 26.84
CA ASP A 302 0.70 16.71 27.97
C ASP A 302 1.07 15.41 28.70
N SER A 303 0.30 14.32 28.52
CA SER A 303 0.63 13.03 29.11
C SER A 303 1.81 12.37 28.41
N LYS A 304 2.03 12.61 27.10
CA LYS A 304 3.08 11.94 26.30
C LYS A 304 3.12 10.42 26.54
N ASP A 305 1.96 9.80 26.50
CA ASP A 305 1.83 8.34 26.64
C ASP A 305 2.48 7.65 25.44
N VAL A 306 3.16 6.53 25.67
CA VAL A 306 3.79 5.76 24.59
C VAL A 306 2.73 4.92 23.87
N LEU A 307 2.43 5.31 22.63
CA LEU A 307 1.47 4.66 21.74
C LEU A 307 2.19 3.92 20.63
N TRP A 308 1.52 2.94 20.03
CA TRP A 308 2.10 2.17 18.92
C TRP A 308 1.05 1.61 17.97
N SER A 309 1.48 1.37 16.74
CA SER A 309 0.69 0.75 15.68
C SER A 309 1.57 -0.16 14.84
N THR A 310 0.95 -1.13 14.19
CA THR A 310 1.63 -2.06 13.28
C THR A 310 1.08 -1.94 11.89
N TYR A 311 1.94 -2.11 10.90
CA TYR A 311 1.57 -2.20 9.49
C TYR A 311 2.20 -3.45 8.91
N ILE A 312 1.39 -4.36 8.38
CA ILE A 312 1.90 -5.56 7.71
C ILE A 312 2.42 -5.14 6.34
N ILE A 313 3.73 -5.28 6.16
CA ILE A 313 4.42 -5.00 4.90
C ILE A 313 3.93 -6.04 3.88
N PRO A 314 3.26 -5.62 2.78
CA PRO A 314 2.88 -6.54 1.72
C PRO A 314 4.11 -7.26 1.16
N ASP A 315 3.95 -8.53 0.80
CA ASP A 315 5.00 -9.31 0.14
C ASP A 315 5.44 -8.69 -1.20
N VAL A 316 4.65 -7.79 -1.78
CA VAL A 316 5.00 -7.07 -3.02
C VAL A 316 4.51 -5.63 -2.93
N TRP A 317 5.43 -4.68 -3.12
CA TRP A 317 5.11 -3.26 -3.18
C TRP A 317 5.10 -2.75 -4.63
N PHE A 318 3.93 -2.54 -5.21
CA PHE A 318 3.76 -1.69 -6.40
C PHE A 318 2.93 -0.48 -6.00
N ASP A 319 3.13 0.64 -6.70
CA ASP A 319 2.14 1.69 -6.66
C ASP A 319 0.97 1.27 -7.58
N PRO A 320 -0.27 1.12 -7.07
CA PRO A 320 -1.39 0.72 -7.91
C PRO A 320 -1.61 1.66 -9.10
N ASP A 321 -1.18 2.92 -8.99
CA ASP A 321 -1.27 3.89 -10.08
C ASP A 321 -0.31 3.61 -11.27
N THR A 322 0.80 2.90 -11.05
CA THR A 322 1.90 2.72 -12.02
C THR A 322 2.42 1.29 -12.11
N TRP A 323 1.59 0.31 -11.72
CA TRP A 323 2.04 -1.08 -11.57
C TRP A 323 2.54 -1.74 -12.86
N MET A 324 2.01 -1.35 -14.05
CA MET A 324 2.48 -1.88 -15.34
C MET A 324 3.86 -1.32 -15.70
N SER A 325 4.11 -0.05 -15.37
CA SER A 325 5.39 0.65 -15.54
C SER A 325 6.48 -0.01 -14.71
N ASP A 326 6.12 -0.43 -13.50
CA ASP A 326 7.02 -1.07 -12.54
C ASP A 326 7.39 -2.51 -12.91
N LEU A 327 6.69 -3.17 -13.87
CA LEU A 327 6.94 -4.59 -14.20
C LEU A 327 8.37 -4.85 -14.72
N GLY A 328 9.08 -3.79 -15.12
CA GLY A 328 10.42 -3.86 -15.66
C GLY A 328 10.44 -4.10 -17.17
N SER A 329 11.58 -3.81 -17.80
CA SER A 329 11.72 -3.85 -19.27
C SER A 329 11.55 -5.25 -19.87
N THR A 330 11.77 -6.31 -19.09
CA THR A 330 11.60 -7.70 -19.51
C THR A 330 10.13 -8.08 -19.76
N PHE A 331 9.17 -7.32 -19.23
CA PHE A 331 7.74 -7.55 -19.46
C PHE A 331 7.19 -6.81 -20.67
N TYR A 332 7.88 -5.79 -21.20
CA TYR A 332 7.34 -5.00 -22.31
C TYR A 332 7.18 -5.82 -23.61
N GLY A 333 7.97 -6.88 -23.77
CA GLY A 333 7.81 -7.83 -24.85
C GLY A 333 6.68 -8.84 -24.67
N LYS A 334 6.07 -8.97 -23.48
CA LYS A 334 4.99 -9.94 -23.25
C LYS A 334 3.65 -9.45 -23.80
N TYR A 335 2.78 -10.39 -24.17
CA TYR A 335 1.40 -10.09 -24.50
C TYR A 335 0.61 -9.71 -23.25
N VAL A 336 -0.39 -8.84 -23.39
CA VAL A 336 -1.31 -8.52 -22.29
C VAL A 336 -2.06 -9.75 -21.79
N SER A 337 -2.27 -10.73 -22.67
CA SER A 337 -2.86 -12.02 -22.33
C SER A 337 -2.02 -12.86 -21.37
N GLU A 338 -0.72 -12.59 -21.23
CA GLU A 338 0.17 -13.25 -20.25
C GLU A 338 0.05 -12.67 -18.84
N LEU A 339 -0.59 -11.52 -18.69
CA LEU A 339 -0.75 -10.83 -17.41
C LEU A 339 -2.04 -11.24 -16.71
N THR A 340 -2.04 -11.08 -15.40
CA THR A 340 -3.22 -11.07 -14.54
C THR A 340 -3.66 -9.62 -14.35
N ILE A 341 -4.75 -9.21 -15.00
CA ILE A 341 -5.15 -7.80 -15.10
C ILE A 341 -6.45 -7.56 -14.34
N PRO A 342 -6.50 -6.62 -13.38
CA PRO A 342 -7.77 -6.25 -12.76
C PRO A 342 -8.61 -5.38 -13.71
N GLY A 343 -9.89 -5.72 -13.82
CA GLY A 343 -10.88 -5.06 -14.64
C GLY A 343 -12.18 -4.77 -13.89
N THR A 344 -13.00 -3.89 -14.44
CA THR A 344 -14.33 -3.57 -13.89
C THR A 344 -15.45 -3.84 -14.89
N HIS A 345 -16.51 -4.46 -14.41
CA HIS A 345 -17.76 -4.67 -15.13
C HIS A 345 -18.62 -3.42 -15.05
N ASP A 346 -19.25 -3.02 -16.17
CA ASP A 346 -20.04 -1.79 -16.26
C ASP A 346 -19.33 -0.60 -15.58
N SER A 347 -18.11 -0.30 -16.03
CA SER A 347 -17.16 0.53 -15.28
C SER A 347 -17.68 1.92 -14.89
N CYS A 348 -18.69 2.43 -15.58
CA CYS A 348 -19.29 3.74 -15.28
C CYS A 348 -20.54 3.67 -14.40
N ALA A 349 -21.05 2.50 -14.02
CA ALA A 349 -22.32 2.34 -13.31
C ALA A 349 -22.18 2.62 -11.79
N VAL A 350 -21.76 3.86 -11.50
CA VAL A 350 -21.83 4.49 -10.17
C VAL A 350 -23.22 5.12 -10.04
N THR A 351 -24.15 4.40 -9.43
CA THR A 351 -25.55 4.82 -9.30
C THR A 351 -26.17 4.30 -8.03
N ASP A 352 -27.03 5.11 -7.42
CA ASP A 352 -27.84 4.73 -6.26
C ASP A 352 -29.13 3.98 -6.67
N PHE A 353 -29.36 3.77 -7.97
CA PHE A 353 -30.54 3.03 -8.43
C PHE A 353 -30.46 1.57 -7.94
N PRO A 354 -31.45 1.08 -7.16
CA PRO A 354 -31.37 -0.22 -6.52
C PRO A 354 -31.11 -1.36 -7.52
N GLY A 355 -30.02 -2.10 -7.31
CA GLY A 355 -29.66 -3.25 -8.12
C GLY A 355 -28.99 -2.95 -9.47
N ALA A 356 -28.76 -1.69 -9.81
CA ALA A 356 -28.06 -1.29 -11.05
C ALA A 356 -26.62 -0.80 -10.83
N GLY A 357 -26.26 -0.40 -9.61
CA GLY A 357 -24.89 -0.04 -9.27
C GLY A 357 -23.96 -1.24 -9.33
N THR A 358 -22.82 -1.08 -9.99
CA THR A 358 -21.73 -2.09 -10.04
C THR A 358 -20.40 -1.52 -9.54
N GLN A 359 -20.27 -0.20 -9.43
CA GLN A 359 -19.04 0.48 -9.00
C GLN A 359 -19.34 1.56 -7.95
N TYR A 360 -18.42 1.79 -7.01
CA TYR A 360 -18.39 3.02 -6.19
C TYR A 360 -17.38 4.05 -6.68
N LEU A 361 -16.37 3.59 -7.41
CA LEU A 361 -15.28 4.41 -7.89
C LEU A 361 -15.60 4.92 -9.29
N TYR A 362 -15.34 6.20 -9.56
CA TYR A 362 -15.34 6.72 -10.91
C TYR A 362 -14.07 6.27 -11.66
N ILE A 363 -14.04 6.44 -12.98
CA ILE A 363 -12.96 5.93 -13.85
C ILE A 363 -11.56 6.32 -13.39
N THR A 364 -11.34 7.59 -13.01
CA THR A 364 -10.02 8.04 -12.52
C THR A 364 -9.61 7.33 -11.24
N ASP A 365 -10.53 7.10 -10.30
CA ASP A 365 -10.24 6.40 -9.05
C ASP A 365 -10.00 4.91 -9.29
N GLN A 366 -10.72 4.30 -10.24
CA GLN A 366 -10.45 2.93 -10.68
C GLN A 366 -9.04 2.80 -11.28
N LEU A 367 -8.63 3.75 -12.13
CA LEU A 367 -7.28 3.79 -12.69
C LEU A 367 -6.22 3.93 -11.59
N ASN A 368 -6.42 4.85 -10.64
CA ASN A 368 -5.52 5.03 -9.50
C ASN A 368 -5.46 3.80 -8.59
N ALA A 369 -6.56 3.04 -8.49
CA ALA A 369 -6.60 1.80 -7.73
C ALA A 369 -5.92 0.61 -8.45
N GLY A 370 -5.57 0.77 -9.74
CA GLY A 370 -4.84 -0.21 -10.52
C GLY A 370 -5.64 -0.96 -11.59
N ILE A 371 -6.93 -0.61 -11.79
CA ILE A 371 -7.75 -1.17 -12.87
C ILE A 371 -7.15 -0.78 -14.24
N ARG A 372 -7.02 -1.76 -15.14
CA ARG A 372 -6.52 -1.54 -16.52
C ARG A 372 -7.42 -2.15 -17.60
N TYR A 373 -8.53 -2.79 -17.23
CA TYR A 373 -9.56 -3.25 -18.16
C TYR A 373 -10.92 -2.64 -17.81
N PHE A 374 -11.56 -1.99 -18.78
CA PHE A 374 -12.82 -1.27 -18.57
C PHE A 374 -13.89 -1.77 -19.53
N ASP A 375 -15.03 -2.20 -18.99
CA ASP A 375 -16.25 -2.51 -19.73
C ASP A 375 -17.13 -1.25 -19.84
N LEU A 376 -17.02 -0.54 -20.97
CA LEU A 376 -17.76 0.68 -21.26
C LEU A 376 -18.99 0.35 -22.11
N ARG A 377 -20.17 0.54 -21.53
CA ARG A 377 -21.45 0.32 -22.21
C ARG A 377 -22.13 1.65 -22.52
N THR A 378 -22.49 1.84 -23.77
CA THR A 378 -22.96 3.14 -24.28
C THR A 378 -24.07 2.97 -25.30
N LYS A 379 -24.91 3.99 -25.47
CA LYS A 379 -25.89 4.10 -26.55
C LYS A 379 -25.66 5.39 -27.32
N LEU A 380 -26.00 5.35 -28.61
CA LEU A 380 -26.14 6.56 -29.41
C LEU A 380 -27.56 7.11 -29.18
N ASP A 381 -27.65 8.31 -28.62
CA ASP A 381 -28.92 8.98 -28.39
C ASP A 381 -29.27 9.93 -29.56
N ASP A 382 -30.52 10.41 -29.58
CA ASP A 382 -31.08 11.22 -30.68
C ASP A 382 -30.34 12.54 -30.96
N ASP A 383 -29.56 13.04 -29.99
CA ASP A 383 -28.70 14.22 -30.13
C ASP A 383 -27.36 13.92 -30.84
N GLY A 384 -27.16 12.67 -31.26
CA GLY A 384 -25.96 12.17 -31.93
C GLY A 384 -24.78 11.94 -30.98
N GLN A 385 -24.98 12.03 -29.66
CA GLN A 385 -23.94 11.76 -28.67
C GLN A 385 -23.99 10.32 -28.18
N LEU A 386 -22.81 9.81 -27.80
CA LEU A 386 -22.66 8.52 -27.15
C LEU A 386 -22.69 8.72 -25.63
N TYR A 387 -23.78 8.33 -24.97
CA TYR A 387 -23.91 8.37 -23.52
C TYR A 387 -23.65 7.02 -22.88
N MET A 388 -23.16 7.02 -21.65
CA MET A 388 -22.92 5.81 -20.85
C MET A 388 -24.24 5.28 -20.29
N TYR A 389 -24.46 3.98 -20.37
CA TYR A 389 -25.69 3.31 -19.93
C TYR A 389 -25.40 2.04 -19.13
N HIS A 390 -26.33 1.67 -18.25
CA HIS A 390 -26.48 0.33 -17.70
C HIS A 390 -27.90 -0.16 -17.99
N GLY A 391 -28.08 -1.04 -18.98
CA GLY A 391 -29.39 -1.43 -19.48
C GLY A 391 -30.19 -0.21 -19.97
N ILE A 392 -31.30 0.11 -19.30
CA ILE A 392 -32.15 1.26 -19.63
C ILE A 392 -31.75 2.55 -18.90
N ILE A 393 -30.77 2.49 -17.98
CA ILE A 393 -30.45 3.58 -17.06
C ILE A 393 -29.31 4.41 -17.64
N PRO A 394 -29.53 5.70 -17.98
CA PRO A 394 -28.43 6.61 -18.34
C PRO A 394 -27.60 6.93 -17.10
N LEU A 395 -26.28 6.89 -17.25
CA LEU A 395 -25.33 7.09 -16.17
C LEU A 395 -24.88 8.55 -16.07
N LYS A 396 -24.49 8.97 -14.88
CA LYS A 396 -24.16 10.37 -14.58
C LYS A 396 -22.76 10.53 -14.01
N ASP A 397 -22.17 11.69 -14.26
CA ASP A 397 -20.93 12.12 -13.62
C ASP A 397 -21.17 12.51 -12.14
N PRO A 398 -20.12 12.77 -11.34
CA PRO A 398 -20.27 13.17 -9.93
C PRO A 398 -21.04 14.49 -9.74
N GLN A 399 -21.17 15.30 -10.79
CA GLN A 399 -21.89 16.57 -10.80
C GLN A 399 -23.37 16.39 -11.19
N GLY A 400 -23.79 15.17 -11.54
CA GLY A 400 -25.17 14.84 -11.91
C GLY A 400 -25.52 15.05 -13.39
N ASN A 401 -24.53 15.33 -14.26
CA ASN A 401 -24.73 15.45 -15.70
C ASN A 401 -24.68 14.07 -16.36
N TYR A 402 -25.38 13.89 -17.49
CA TYR A 402 -25.27 12.66 -18.27
C TYR A 402 -23.84 12.44 -18.77
N LEU A 403 -23.29 11.28 -18.44
CA LEU A 403 -21.90 10.95 -18.72
C LEU A 403 -21.77 10.49 -20.17
N THR A 404 -20.93 11.17 -20.97
CA THR A 404 -20.64 10.79 -22.35
C THR A 404 -19.43 9.86 -22.44
N LEU A 405 -19.41 8.99 -23.44
CA LEU A 405 -18.22 8.19 -23.78
C LEU A 405 -17.01 9.10 -24.04
N SER A 406 -17.21 10.23 -24.71
CA SER A 406 -16.16 11.22 -24.97
C SER A 406 -15.50 11.70 -23.67
N ALA A 407 -16.29 12.09 -22.66
CA ALA A 407 -15.76 12.53 -21.38
C ALA A 407 -14.95 11.44 -20.66
N VAL A 408 -15.44 10.20 -20.69
CA VAL A 408 -14.74 9.04 -20.11
C VAL A 408 -13.37 8.82 -20.77
N LEU A 409 -13.34 8.77 -22.11
CA LEU A 409 -12.11 8.52 -22.87
C LEU A 409 -11.11 9.68 -22.74
N VAL A 410 -11.58 10.93 -22.69
CA VAL A 410 -10.74 12.10 -22.43
C VAL A 410 -10.14 12.04 -21.02
N GLY A 411 -10.91 11.59 -20.02
CA GLY A 411 -10.42 11.35 -18.66
C GLY A 411 -9.30 10.31 -18.63
N MET A 412 -9.51 9.16 -19.31
CA MET A 412 -8.49 8.11 -19.43
C MET A 412 -7.23 8.60 -20.16
N ALA A 413 -7.38 9.32 -21.27
CA ALA A 413 -6.27 9.90 -22.01
C ALA A 413 -5.50 10.95 -21.18
N SER A 414 -6.20 11.75 -20.38
CA SER A 414 -5.56 12.71 -19.47
C SER A 414 -4.79 12.00 -18.36
N TRP A 415 -5.35 10.92 -17.81
CA TRP A 415 -4.67 10.11 -16.80
C TRP A 415 -3.37 9.47 -17.35
N LEU A 416 -3.38 8.96 -18.58
CA LEU A 416 -2.17 8.42 -19.23
C LEU A 416 -1.05 9.46 -19.43
N GLN A 417 -1.40 10.74 -19.47
CA GLN A 417 -0.45 11.85 -19.63
C GLN A 417 0.19 12.30 -18.30
N ASN A 418 -0.33 11.85 -17.15
CA ASN A 418 0.25 12.21 -15.87
C ASN A 418 1.71 11.73 -15.78
N PRO A 419 2.62 12.52 -15.17
CA PRO A 419 4.02 12.12 -15.01
C PRO A 419 4.13 10.76 -14.31
N GLY A 420 4.83 9.82 -14.94
CA GLY A 420 4.98 8.44 -14.44
C GLY A 420 4.08 7.42 -15.14
N HIS A 421 2.95 7.84 -15.73
CA HIS A 421 1.98 6.92 -16.34
C HIS A 421 2.28 6.55 -17.80
N GLY A 422 3.33 7.12 -18.39
CA GLY A 422 3.65 6.96 -19.82
C GLY A 422 3.95 5.52 -20.26
N LYS A 423 4.13 4.59 -19.33
CA LYS A 423 4.29 3.15 -19.62
C LYS A 423 3.12 2.29 -19.17
N GLU A 424 2.07 2.91 -18.64
CA GLU A 424 0.78 2.26 -18.40
C GLU A 424 0.04 2.06 -19.74
N GLY A 425 -0.86 1.09 -19.80
CA GLY A 425 -1.74 0.90 -20.93
C GLY A 425 -3.14 0.50 -20.46
N ILE A 426 -4.16 0.94 -21.18
CA ILE A 426 -5.57 0.71 -20.82
C ILE A 426 -6.21 -0.19 -21.86
N LEU A 427 -7.01 -1.16 -21.42
CA LEU A 427 -7.81 -2.04 -22.27
C LEU A 427 -9.26 -1.57 -22.19
N THR A 428 -9.80 -1.07 -23.29
CA THR A 428 -11.10 -0.41 -23.32
C THR A 428 -12.06 -1.21 -24.17
N GLN A 429 -12.96 -1.95 -23.51
CA GLN A 429 -14.08 -2.61 -24.17
C GLN A 429 -15.22 -1.61 -24.34
N ILE A 430 -15.70 -1.48 -25.58
CA ILE A 430 -16.88 -0.67 -25.89
C ILE A 430 -17.98 -1.60 -26.39
N LYS A 431 -19.15 -1.53 -25.76
CA LYS A 431 -20.36 -2.25 -26.15
C LYS A 431 -21.48 -1.28 -26.50
N ASP A 432 -22.18 -1.55 -27.59
CA ASP A 432 -23.49 -0.95 -27.86
C ASP A 432 -24.52 -1.55 -26.89
N GLU A 433 -25.01 -0.75 -25.95
CA GLU A 433 -25.95 -1.16 -24.93
C GLU A 433 -27.38 -1.27 -25.45
N SER A 434 -27.67 -0.72 -26.63
CA SER A 434 -28.95 -0.92 -27.30
C SER A 434 -29.07 -2.31 -27.92
N ASN A 435 -27.92 -2.94 -28.26
CA ASN A 435 -27.85 -4.12 -29.12
C ASN A 435 -28.64 -3.96 -30.43
N SER A 436 -28.74 -2.73 -30.94
CA SER A 436 -29.55 -2.41 -32.13
C SER A 436 -28.92 -2.94 -33.41
N GLY A 437 -27.58 -3.06 -33.43
CA GLY A 437 -26.84 -3.33 -34.65
C GLY A 437 -26.85 -2.17 -35.64
N ASP A 438 -27.25 -0.97 -35.22
CA ASP A 438 -27.30 0.21 -36.07
C ASP A 438 -25.87 0.66 -36.47
N PRO A 439 -25.53 0.72 -37.77
CA PRO A 439 -24.24 1.22 -38.24
C PRO A 439 -23.92 2.66 -37.81
N SER A 440 -24.93 3.46 -37.45
CA SER A 440 -24.75 4.82 -36.94
C SER A 440 -23.95 4.85 -35.63
N PHE A 441 -24.12 3.84 -34.77
CA PHE A 441 -23.35 3.69 -33.54
C PHE A 441 -21.86 3.51 -33.84
N ALA A 442 -21.51 2.58 -34.74
CA ALA A 442 -20.13 2.33 -35.13
C ALA A 442 -19.50 3.57 -35.78
N THR A 443 -20.27 4.30 -36.58
CA THR A 443 -19.87 5.57 -37.19
C THR A 443 -19.57 6.64 -36.13
N ALA A 444 -20.43 6.77 -35.11
CA ALA A 444 -20.24 7.71 -34.01
C ALA A 444 -18.97 7.38 -33.20
N VAL A 445 -18.75 6.11 -32.87
CA VAL A 445 -17.53 5.67 -32.18
C VAL A 445 -16.29 5.97 -33.03
N ARG A 446 -16.32 5.63 -34.33
CA ARG A 446 -15.21 5.91 -35.26
C ARG A 446 -14.88 7.40 -35.31
N ASN A 447 -15.89 8.26 -35.44
CA ASN A 447 -15.69 9.71 -35.48
C ASN A 447 -15.04 10.21 -34.18
N LEU A 448 -15.48 9.72 -33.02
CA LEU A 448 -14.89 10.05 -31.73
C LEU A 448 -13.40 9.65 -31.66
N LEU A 449 -13.05 8.46 -32.14
CA LEU A 449 -11.69 7.92 -32.04
C LEU A 449 -10.72 8.46 -33.11
N LEU A 450 -11.19 8.71 -34.34
CA LEU A 450 -10.34 9.07 -35.48
C LEU A 450 -10.25 10.57 -35.77
N SER A 451 -11.29 11.33 -35.42
CA SER A 451 -11.39 12.76 -35.78
C SER A 451 -11.10 13.68 -34.60
N GLY A 452 -11.07 13.15 -33.38
CA GLY A 452 -10.88 13.91 -32.14
C GLY A 452 -9.44 13.93 -31.59
N PRO A 453 -9.23 14.66 -30.48
CA PRO A 453 -7.94 14.69 -29.76
C PRO A 453 -7.54 13.33 -29.16
N LEU A 454 -8.44 12.34 -29.19
CA LEU A 454 -8.22 11.00 -28.66
C LEU A 454 -7.36 10.12 -29.58
N LYS A 455 -7.30 10.41 -30.88
CA LYS A 455 -6.58 9.59 -31.88
C LYS A 455 -5.17 9.12 -31.46
N PRO A 456 -4.27 9.99 -30.94
CA PRO A 456 -2.91 9.55 -30.57
C PRO A 456 -2.88 8.58 -29.38
N TYR A 457 -3.95 8.54 -28.58
CA TYR A 457 -4.05 7.71 -27.39
C TYR A 457 -4.70 6.35 -27.66
N PHE A 458 -5.04 6.02 -28.91
CA PHE A 458 -5.62 4.71 -29.23
C PHE A 458 -4.68 3.83 -30.04
N ARG A 459 -4.64 2.55 -29.67
CA ARG A 459 -4.24 1.46 -30.55
C ARG A 459 -5.50 0.82 -31.12
N LEU A 460 -5.61 0.82 -32.44
CA LEU A 460 -6.79 0.35 -33.19
C LEU A 460 -6.54 -0.93 -33.97
N ASP A 461 -5.38 -1.56 -33.79
CA ASP A 461 -5.09 -2.87 -34.38
C ASP A 461 -6.03 -3.95 -33.81
N THR A 462 -6.20 -5.02 -34.59
CA THR A 462 -7.14 -6.12 -34.33
C THR A 462 -6.53 -7.30 -33.55
N THR A 463 -5.23 -7.21 -33.22
CA THR A 463 -4.47 -8.27 -32.55
C THR A 463 -4.33 -8.04 -31.06
N ILE A 464 -4.21 -9.12 -30.28
CA ILE A 464 -3.84 -9.08 -28.85
C ILE A 464 -2.49 -8.34 -28.74
N PRO A 465 -2.43 -7.22 -27.99
CA PRO A 465 -1.23 -6.38 -27.96
C PRO A 465 -0.13 -6.97 -27.08
N ARG A 466 1.11 -6.61 -27.40
CA ARG A 466 2.20 -6.63 -26.42
C ARG A 466 2.10 -5.41 -25.51
N LEU A 467 2.63 -5.51 -24.29
CA LEU A 467 2.60 -4.41 -23.34
C LEU A 467 3.28 -3.16 -23.91
N SER A 468 4.39 -3.30 -24.65
CA SER A 468 5.05 -2.20 -25.35
C SER A 468 4.18 -1.45 -26.37
N GLU A 469 3.18 -2.11 -26.95
CA GLU A 469 2.32 -1.54 -27.99
C GLU A 469 1.23 -0.64 -27.42
N ILE A 470 0.91 -0.80 -26.13
CA ILE A 470 -0.15 -0.06 -25.43
C ILE A 470 0.38 0.95 -24.41
N GLN A 471 1.70 1.13 -24.31
CA GLN A 471 2.29 2.15 -23.43
C GLN A 471 1.79 3.55 -23.82
N GLY A 472 1.20 4.26 -22.85
CA GLY A 472 0.58 5.57 -23.05
C GLY A 472 -0.68 5.55 -23.92
N LYS A 473 -1.30 4.38 -24.14
CA LYS A 473 -2.44 4.19 -25.04
C LYS A 473 -3.56 3.33 -24.45
N MET A 474 -4.72 3.45 -25.06
CA MET A 474 -5.91 2.62 -24.91
C MET A 474 -6.00 1.64 -26.09
N GLN A 475 -6.10 0.34 -25.82
CA GLN A 475 -6.47 -0.66 -26.81
C GLN A 475 -7.99 -0.72 -26.93
N LEU A 476 -8.52 -0.52 -28.13
CA LEU A 476 -9.94 -0.73 -28.42
C LEU A 476 -10.26 -2.24 -28.49
N ILE A 477 -11.31 -2.64 -27.78
CA ILE A 477 -11.96 -3.95 -27.89
C ILE A 477 -13.43 -3.68 -28.22
N ARG A 478 -13.93 -4.20 -29.35
CA ARG A 478 -15.29 -3.88 -29.82
C ARG A 478 -16.28 -5.02 -29.57
N ARG A 479 -17.36 -4.71 -28.84
CA ARG A 479 -18.57 -5.54 -28.72
C ARG A 479 -19.74 -4.91 -29.48
N TYR A 480 -19.43 -4.36 -30.65
CA TYR A 480 -20.36 -3.82 -31.64
C TYR A 480 -19.82 -4.11 -33.04
N THR A 481 -20.70 -4.20 -34.02
CA THR A 481 -20.35 -4.47 -35.41
C THR A 481 -19.81 -3.20 -36.09
N ASP A 482 -18.68 -3.31 -36.77
CA ASP A 482 -18.10 -2.25 -37.61
C ASP A 482 -17.61 -2.89 -38.92
N GLU A 483 -18.52 -3.03 -39.88
CA GLU A 483 -18.25 -3.70 -41.16
C GLU A 483 -17.37 -2.88 -42.12
N GLU A 484 -17.14 -1.60 -41.82
CA GLU A 484 -16.40 -0.71 -42.71
C GLU A 484 -14.92 -0.68 -42.34
N THR A 485 -14.59 -0.40 -41.08
CA THR A 485 -13.19 -0.18 -40.67
C THR A 485 -12.61 -1.28 -39.80
N HIS A 486 -13.45 -2.11 -39.18
CA HIS A 486 -13.06 -3.20 -38.28
C HIS A 486 -12.04 -2.77 -37.21
N LEU A 487 -12.17 -1.57 -36.65
CA LEU A 487 -11.19 -1.03 -35.70
C LEU A 487 -11.19 -1.81 -34.38
N GLY A 488 -10.01 -2.08 -33.84
CA GLY A 488 -9.83 -2.75 -32.55
C GLY A 488 -10.08 -4.25 -32.58
N ILE A 489 -9.91 -4.88 -31.42
CA ILE A 489 -10.05 -6.34 -31.27
C ILE A 489 -11.52 -6.73 -31.34
N ASP A 490 -11.86 -7.65 -32.23
CA ASP A 490 -13.24 -8.06 -32.50
C ASP A 490 -13.81 -9.02 -31.46
N PHE A 491 -14.70 -8.53 -30.60
CA PHE A 491 -15.45 -9.33 -29.63
C PHE A 491 -16.95 -9.44 -29.97
N THR A 492 -17.35 -9.20 -31.23
CA THR A 492 -18.77 -9.28 -31.64
C THR A 492 -19.38 -10.67 -31.51
N GLY A 493 -18.57 -11.74 -31.56
CA GLY A 493 -19.03 -13.11 -31.33
C GLY A 493 -19.35 -13.47 -29.86
N TRP A 494 -19.48 -12.48 -28.97
CA TRP A 494 -19.71 -12.67 -27.54
C TRP A 494 -20.98 -13.49 -27.27
N GLN A 495 -20.86 -14.55 -26.47
CA GLN A 495 -22.01 -15.36 -26.08
C GLN A 495 -22.51 -14.92 -24.70
N ALA A 496 -23.69 -14.33 -24.66
CA ALA A 496 -24.30 -13.90 -23.41
C ALA A 496 -24.63 -15.10 -22.50
N ASP A 497 -24.40 -14.91 -21.19
CA ASP A 497 -24.80 -15.81 -20.12
C ASP A 497 -24.23 -17.24 -20.28
N LYS A 498 -22.90 -17.31 -20.42
CA LYS A 498 -22.16 -18.56 -20.64
C LYS A 498 -21.03 -18.74 -19.64
N SER A 499 -20.95 -19.96 -19.09
CA SER A 499 -19.87 -20.40 -18.21
C SER A 499 -18.52 -20.49 -18.92
N GLU A 500 -18.50 -20.72 -20.24
CA GLU A 500 -17.29 -20.58 -21.06
C GLU A 500 -17.63 -20.44 -22.54
N PHE A 501 -16.88 -19.60 -23.25
CA PHE A 501 -16.87 -19.55 -24.71
C PHE A 501 -15.51 -19.05 -25.22
N THR A 502 -15.26 -19.19 -26.52
CA THR A 502 -14.00 -18.78 -27.15
C THR A 502 -14.27 -17.93 -28.38
N LEU A 503 -13.51 -16.84 -28.50
CA LEU A 503 -13.47 -15.95 -29.66
C LEU A 503 -12.13 -16.12 -30.36
N ASN A 504 -12.14 -16.37 -31.67
CA ASN A 504 -10.91 -16.48 -32.45
C ASN A 504 -10.42 -15.09 -32.84
N LEU A 505 -9.15 -14.81 -32.57
CA LEU A 505 -8.50 -13.52 -32.86
C LEU A 505 -7.38 -13.72 -33.90
N PRO A 506 -6.98 -12.68 -34.65
CA PRO A 506 -6.00 -12.85 -35.73
C PRO A 506 -4.66 -13.44 -35.31
N ASN A 507 -4.23 -13.19 -34.06
CA ASN A 507 -2.98 -13.71 -33.49
C ASN A 507 -3.18 -14.59 -32.25
N GLY A 508 -4.37 -15.14 -32.03
CA GLY A 508 -4.66 -15.92 -30.84
C GLY A 508 -6.15 -16.18 -30.61
N LYS A 509 -6.57 -16.19 -29.35
CA LYS A 509 -7.98 -16.36 -28.98
C LYS A 509 -8.28 -15.68 -27.65
N ALA A 510 -9.52 -15.27 -27.44
CA ALA A 510 -10.03 -14.92 -26.12
C ALA A 510 -10.89 -16.07 -25.58
N VAL A 511 -10.60 -16.54 -24.37
CA VAL A 511 -11.40 -17.56 -23.66
C VAL A 511 -12.12 -16.83 -22.52
N CYS A 512 -13.44 -16.75 -22.62
CA CYS A 512 -14.24 -15.88 -21.78
C CYS A 512 -15.19 -16.68 -20.89
N GLN A 513 -15.43 -16.18 -19.68
CA GLN A 513 -16.51 -16.57 -18.79
C GLN A 513 -17.37 -15.34 -18.54
N ASP A 514 -18.68 -15.46 -18.80
CA ASP A 514 -19.66 -14.39 -18.60
C ASP A 514 -21.04 -14.99 -18.26
N ASN A 515 -21.07 -15.87 -17.25
CA ASN A 515 -22.30 -16.34 -16.62
C ASN A 515 -22.73 -15.30 -15.58
N TYR A 516 -23.59 -14.37 -15.97
CA TYR A 516 -23.93 -13.20 -15.17
C TYR A 516 -25.34 -13.27 -14.59
N SER A 517 -26.22 -14.13 -15.10
CA SER A 517 -27.64 -14.18 -14.72
C SER A 517 -27.97 -15.48 -13.96
N ILE A 518 -27.76 -15.50 -12.65
CA ILE A 518 -27.84 -16.72 -11.84
C ILE A 518 -29.06 -16.68 -10.91
N TYR A 519 -30.07 -17.49 -11.23
CA TYR A 519 -31.30 -17.61 -10.43
C TYR A 519 -31.40 -18.96 -9.74
N LEU A 520 -30.85 -19.05 -8.52
CA LEU A 520 -30.94 -20.24 -7.67
C LEU A 520 -31.65 -19.93 -6.34
N PRO A 521 -32.24 -20.93 -5.66
CA PRO A 521 -33.13 -20.68 -4.52
C PRO A 521 -32.46 -20.07 -3.28
N THR A 522 -31.13 -20.12 -3.19
CA THR A 522 -30.38 -19.68 -2.00
C THR A 522 -29.14 -18.90 -2.40
N PHE A 523 -28.79 -17.88 -1.63
CA PHE A 523 -27.54 -17.11 -1.81
C PHE A 523 -26.30 -18.00 -1.93
N PRO A 524 -26.09 -19.03 -1.09
CA PRO A 524 -24.88 -19.84 -1.17
C PRO A 524 -24.82 -20.66 -2.46
N ALA A 525 -25.97 -21.10 -2.99
CA ALA A 525 -26.03 -21.78 -4.28
C ALA A 525 -25.62 -20.84 -5.43
N ILE A 526 -26.06 -19.58 -5.41
CA ILE A 526 -25.68 -18.56 -6.38
C ILE A 526 -24.17 -18.31 -6.36
N ILE A 527 -23.61 -18.10 -5.16
CA ILE A 527 -22.18 -17.87 -4.97
C ILE A 527 -21.36 -19.08 -5.44
N ASN A 528 -21.78 -20.30 -5.10
CA ASN A 528 -21.09 -21.53 -5.50
C ASN A 528 -21.10 -21.74 -7.01
N GLU A 529 -22.23 -21.51 -7.68
CA GLU A 529 -22.36 -21.61 -9.14
C GLU A 529 -21.38 -20.64 -9.82
N LYS A 530 -21.40 -19.37 -9.42
CA LYS A 530 -20.51 -18.36 -10.00
C LYS A 530 -19.04 -18.70 -9.76
N LEU A 531 -18.70 -19.13 -8.55
CA LEU A 531 -17.32 -19.46 -8.20
C LEU A 531 -16.81 -20.71 -8.90
N ALA A 532 -17.67 -21.67 -9.23
CA ALA A 532 -17.27 -22.84 -10.01
C ALA A 532 -16.73 -22.41 -11.38
N ASP A 533 -17.46 -21.53 -12.07
CA ASP A 533 -17.05 -20.99 -13.36
C ASP A 533 -15.78 -20.12 -13.25
N VAL A 534 -15.75 -19.20 -12.27
CA VAL A 534 -14.60 -18.31 -12.05
C VAL A 534 -13.32 -19.12 -11.77
N ARG A 535 -13.39 -20.11 -10.87
CA ARG A 535 -12.24 -20.96 -10.53
C ARG A 535 -11.83 -21.86 -11.68
N SER A 536 -12.79 -22.36 -12.48
CA SER A 536 -12.50 -23.15 -13.68
C SER A 536 -11.65 -22.36 -14.67
N LEU A 537 -12.03 -21.11 -14.99
CA LEU A 537 -11.28 -20.29 -15.93
C LEU A 537 -9.92 -19.83 -15.36
N MET A 538 -9.83 -19.52 -14.06
CA MET A 538 -8.55 -19.24 -13.38
C MET A 538 -7.59 -20.44 -13.43
N ALA A 539 -8.10 -21.65 -13.24
CA ALA A 539 -7.29 -22.87 -13.34
C ALA A 539 -6.78 -23.11 -14.77
N LYS A 540 -7.61 -22.82 -15.79
CA LYS A 540 -7.20 -22.88 -17.20
C LYS A 540 -6.14 -21.82 -17.53
N ALA A 541 -6.30 -20.59 -17.04
CA ALA A 541 -5.33 -19.52 -17.25
C ALA A 541 -3.96 -19.87 -16.65
N SER A 542 -3.95 -20.41 -15.43
CA SER A 542 -2.70 -20.72 -14.70
C SER A 542 -1.97 -21.97 -15.21
N SER A 543 -2.67 -22.87 -15.89
CA SER A 543 -2.09 -24.07 -16.50
C SER A 543 -1.74 -23.89 -17.99
N SER A 544 -2.20 -22.81 -18.64
CA SER A 544 -1.98 -22.59 -20.07
C SER A 544 -0.58 -22.04 -20.37
N SER A 545 0.16 -22.76 -21.21
CA SER A 545 1.42 -22.29 -21.80
C SER A 545 1.24 -21.44 -23.07
N ASP A 546 0.01 -21.30 -23.58
CA ASP A 546 -0.28 -20.48 -24.76
C ASP A 546 -0.37 -19.00 -24.36
N VAL A 547 0.68 -18.26 -24.67
CA VAL A 547 0.80 -16.83 -24.37
C VAL A 547 -0.23 -15.98 -25.11
N THR A 548 -0.84 -16.50 -26.18
CA THR A 548 -1.87 -15.82 -27.01
C THR A 548 -3.31 -16.29 -26.72
N SER A 549 -3.51 -17.11 -25.68
CA SER A 549 -4.84 -17.39 -25.11
C SER A 549 -5.21 -16.33 -24.07
N TRP A 550 -6.00 -15.32 -24.43
CA TRP A 550 -6.43 -14.30 -23.49
C TRP A 550 -7.63 -14.74 -22.66
N PHE A 551 -7.43 -15.05 -21.39
CA PHE A 551 -8.50 -15.43 -20.46
C PHE A 551 -9.18 -14.17 -19.89
N ILE A 552 -10.50 -14.07 -20.03
CA ILE A 552 -11.31 -12.94 -19.53
C ILE A 552 -12.44 -13.49 -18.66
N ASN A 553 -12.37 -13.20 -17.37
CA ASN A 553 -13.19 -13.86 -16.36
C ASN A 553 -14.03 -12.81 -15.62
N PHE A 554 -15.33 -12.76 -15.92
CA PHE A 554 -16.24 -11.88 -15.20
C PHE A 554 -16.56 -12.50 -13.84
N THR A 555 -16.19 -11.83 -12.74
CA THR A 555 -16.59 -12.24 -11.39
C THR A 555 -17.93 -11.62 -10.99
N SER A 556 -18.39 -10.60 -11.74
CA SER A 556 -19.71 -9.98 -11.61
C SER A 556 -20.84 -10.96 -11.94
N ALA A 557 -21.96 -10.81 -11.24
CA ALA A 557 -23.21 -11.51 -11.51
C ALA A 557 -24.39 -10.77 -10.86
N THR A 558 -25.60 -11.09 -11.32
CA THR A 558 -26.86 -10.56 -10.82
C THR A 558 -27.86 -11.69 -10.58
N SER A 559 -28.70 -11.49 -9.56
CA SER A 559 -29.87 -12.33 -9.28
C SER A 559 -31.07 -11.44 -8.91
N VAL A 560 -31.12 -10.20 -9.41
CA VAL A 560 -32.18 -9.23 -9.09
C VAL A 560 -33.56 -9.81 -9.45
N PRO A 561 -34.58 -9.71 -8.57
CA PRO A 561 -34.61 -8.93 -7.33
C PRO A 561 -34.14 -9.67 -6.06
N LEU A 562 -33.71 -10.93 -6.14
CA LEU A 562 -33.34 -11.72 -4.96
C LEU A 562 -32.05 -11.20 -4.30
N TYR A 563 -31.02 -10.96 -5.10
CA TYR A 563 -29.73 -10.45 -4.63
C TYR A 563 -29.17 -9.44 -5.63
N THR A 564 -28.69 -8.31 -5.11
CA THR A 564 -28.08 -7.25 -5.91
C THR A 564 -26.66 -7.63 -6.34
N PRO A 565 -26.11 -7.00 -7.40
CA PRO A 565 -24.70 -7.16 -7.76
C PRO A 565 -23.76 -6.91 -6.57
N TYR A 566 -24.05 -5.89 -5.76
CA TYR A 566 -23.32 -5.62 -4.53
C TYR A 566 -23.35 -6.81 -3.56
N GLY A 567 -24.53 -7.39 -3.32
CA GLY A 567 -24.66 -8.55 -2.42
C GLY A 567 -23.82 -9.73 -2.89
N ILE A 568 -23.81 -10.03 -4.20
CA ILE A 568 -23.02 -11.12 -4.76
C ILE A 568 -21.52 -10.85 -4.67
N ALA A 569 -21.07 -9.62 -4.95
CA ALA A 569 -19.66 -9.23 -4.87
C ALA A 569 -19.14 -9.20 -3.42
N ALA A 570 -19.88 -8.57 -2.51
CA ALA A 570 -19.49 -8.33 -1.11
C ALA A 570 -19.70 -9.53 -0.19
N GLY A 571 -20.78 -10.28 -0.43
CA GLY A 571 -21.35 -11.19 0.55
C GLY A 571 -22.52 -10.55 1.31
N GLY A 572 -23.18 -11.34 2.14
CA GLY A 572 -24.36 -10.88 2.86
C GLY A 572 -24.82 -11.83 3.95
N TRP A 573 -25.64 -11.28 4.85
CA TRP A 573 -26.33 -12.05 5.88
C TRP A 573 -27.58 -12.70 5.30
N VAL A 574 -27.72 -14.00 5.53
CA VAL A 574 -28.84 -14.81 5.09
C VAL A 574 -29.38 -15.58 6.29
N VAL A 575 -30.68 -15.48 6.51
CA VAL A 575 -31.37 -16.23 7.56
C VAL A 575 -31.68 -17.63 7.03
N ASP A 576 -31.22 -18.66 7.72
CA ASP A 576 -31.48 -20.05 7.33
C ASP A 576 -32.91 -20.50 7.69
N ALA A 577 -33.25 -21.75 7.33
CA ALA A 577 -34.56 -22.33 7.59
C ALA A 577 -34.93 -22.44 9.08
N LEU A 578 -33.95 -22.32 9.99
CA LEU A 578 -34.14 -22.33 11.44
C LEU A 578 -34.24 -20.92 12.03
N GLY A 579 -34.19 -19.87 11.19
CA GLY A 579 -34.23 -18.48 11.63
C GLY A 579 -32.88 -17.94 12.10
N ILE A 580 -31.77 -18.64 11.83
CA ILE A 580 -30.44 -18.24 12.30
C ILE A 580 -29.74 -17.41 11.21
N PRO A 581 -29.27 -16.18 11.52
CA PRO A 581 -28.52 -15.37 10.57
C PRO A 581 -27.10 -15.94 10.37
N ASN A 582 -26.76 -16.25 9.12
CA ASN A 582 -25.45 -16.70 8.71
C ASN A 582 -24.86 -15.72 7.69
N PHE A 583 -23.60 -15.32 7.88
CA PHE A 583 -22.90 -14.49 6.88
C PHE A 583 -22.24 -15.39 5.83
N TYR A 584 -22.45 -15.07 4.57
CA TYR A 584 -21.81 -15.74 3.43
C TYR A 584 -20.89 -14.76 2.72
N THR A 585 -19.66 -15.20 2.45
CA THR A 585 -18.67 -14.42 1.69
C THR A 585 -19.08 -14.24 0.24
N GLY A 586 -18.83 -13.07 -0.31
CA GLY A 586 -19.07 -12.76 -1.71
C GLY A 586 -17.96 -13.25 -2.63
N VAL A 587 -18.20 -13.13 -3.94
CA VAL A 587 -17.30 -13.61 -4.99
C VAL A 587 -15.92 -12.96 -4.89
N ASN A 588 -15.82 -11.66 -4.60
CA ASN A 588 -14.53 -10.96 -4.52
C ASN A 588 -13.63 -11.59 -3.44
N LYS A 589 -14.17 -11.83 -2.23
CA LYS A 589 -13.40 -12.46 -1.15
C LYS A 589 -12.99 -13.89 -1.48
N GLU A 590 -13.88 -14.64 -2.12
CA GLU A 590 -13.62 -16.02 -2.51
C GLU A 590 -12.58 -16.17 -3.63
N VAL A 591 -12.47 -15.16 -4.49
CA VAL A 591 -11.36 -15.03 -5.45
C VAL A 591 -10.04 -14.75 -4.72
N GLU A 592 -10.02 -13.88 -3.71
CA GLU A 592 -8.82 -13.69 -2.88
C GLU A 592 -8.39 -15.00 -2.23
N ASN A 593 -9.33 -15.70 -1.58
CA ASN A 593 -9.10 -16.97 -0.92
C ASN A 593 -8.52 -18.00 -1.89
N TYR A 594 -9.04 -18.05 -3.13
CA TYR A 594 -8.50 -18.92 -4.16
C TYR A 594 -7.06 -18.58 -4.53
N ILE A 595 -6.74 -17.31 -4.78
CA ILE A 595 -5.37 -16.86 -5.12
C ILE A 595 -4.39 -17.18 -3.98
N TYR A 596 -4.77 -16.91 -2.73
CA TYR A 596 -3.94 -17.25 -1.56
C TYR A 596 -3.73 -18.76 -1.42
N ALA A 597 -4.78 -19.55 -1.61
CA ALA A 597 -4.71 -21.01 -1.49
C ALA A 597 -3.79 -21.66 -2.52
N GLN A 598 -3.62 -21.07 -3.72
CA GLN A 598 -2.69 -21.62 -4.70
C GLN A 598 -1.24 -21.50 -4.27
N ASN A 599 -0.88 -20.51 -3.43
CA ASN A 599 0.48 -20.23 -2.95
C ASN A 599 1.55 -20.29 -4.06
N LYS A 600 1.20 -19.81 -5.26
CA LYS A 600 2.06 -19.78 -6.44
C LYS A 600 2.03 -18.37 -6.98
N ARG A 601 3.16 -17.64 -6.86
CA ARG A 601 3.37 -16.35 -7.51
C ARG A 601 4.78 -16.31 -8.08
N PRO A 602 4.95 -15.83 -9.33
CA PRO A 602 3.94 -15.29 -10.23
C PRO A 602 3.06 -16.40 -10.82
N THR A 603 1.79 -16.09 -11.03
CA THR A 603 0.83 -16.97 -11.70
C THR A 603 -0.11 -16.14 -12.57
N ARG A 604 -0.37 -16.63 -13.78
CA ARG A 604 -1.32 -16.04 -14.72
C ARG A 604 -2.74 -16.51 -14.40
N TYR A 605 -3.64 -15.60 -14.06
CA TYR A 605 -5.07 -15.88 -13.88
C TYR A 605 -5.96 -15.20 -14.92
N GLY A 606 -5.38 -14.43 -15.85
CA GLY A 606 -6.10 -13.69 -16.88
C GLY A 606 -6.65 -12.34 -16.40
N THR A 607 -7.51 -11.74 -17.21
CA THR A 607 -8.24 -10.52 -16.84
C THR A 607 -9.40 -10.88 -15.91
N VAL A 608 -9.43 -10.30 -14.71
CA VAL A 608 -10.47 -10.52 -13.70
C VAL A 608 -11.39 -9.29 -13.68
N VAL A 609 -12.61 -9.42 -14.19
CA VAL A 609 -13.53 -8.30 -14.41
C VAL A 609 -14.61 -8.27 -13.32
N MET A 610 -14.60 -7.26 -12.46
CA MET A 610 -15.26 -7.28 -11.16
C MET A 610 -16.36 -6.23 -11.00
N ASP A 611 -17.34 -6.54 -10.15
CA ASP A 611 -18.17 -5.53 -9.49
C ASP A 611 -17.55 -5.12 -8.16
N PHE A 612 -17.60 -3.83 -7.85
CA PHE A 612 -17.12 -3.23 -6.60
C PHE A 612 -15.74 -3.74 -6.17
N PRO A 613 -14.70 -3.59 -6.98
CA PRO A 613 -13.39 -4.20 -6.73
C PRO A 613 -12.71 -3.74 -5.42
N GLN A 614 -13.21 -2.67 -4.78
CA GLN A 614 -12.77 -2.16 -3.48
C GLN A 614 -13.35 -2.92 -2.26
N ILE A 615 -14.22 -3.91 -2.44
CA ILE A 615 -14.85 -4.68 -1.34
C ILE A 615 -14.48 -6.17 -1.39
N PRO A 616 -14.43 -6.88 -0.24
CA PRO A 616 -14.67 -6.38 1.13
C PRO A 616 -13.46 -5.65 1.74
N SER A 617 -12.31 -5.64 1.05
CA SER A 617 -11.10 -4.93 1.48
C SER A 617 -10.50 -4.17 0.30
N SER A 618 -9.73 -3.10 0.60
CA SER A 618 -9.01 -2.30 -0.41
C SER A 618 -7.95 -3.09 -1.19
N ASP A 619 -7.60 -4.30 -0.73
CA ASP A 619 -6.42 -5.02 -1.20
C ASP A 619 -6.75 -6.05 -2.29
N HIS A 620 -8.02 -6.19 -2.69
CA HIS A 620 -8.44 -7.14 -3.72
C HIS A 620 -7.79 -6.87 -5.09
N ILE A 621 -7.86 -5.61 -5.55
CA ILE A 621 -7.19 -5.18 -6.79
C ILE A 621 -5.70 -5.40 -6.67
N ALA A 622 -5.15 -5.05 -5.51
CA ALA A 622 -3.73 -5.16 -5.27
C ALA A 622 -3.25 -6.61 -5.36
N LEU A 623 -3.99 -7.53 -4.76
CA LEU A 623 -3.74 -8.97 -4.81
C LEU A 623 -3.70 -9.49 -6.25
N ILE A 624 -4.66 -9.09 -7.10
CA ILE A 624 -4.69 -9.48 -8.52
C ILE A 624 -3.41 -9.00 -9.23
N ILE A 625 -2.99 -7.76 -8.98
CA ILE A 625 -1.76 -7.20 -9.56
C ILE A 625 -0.52 -7.98 -9.12
N THR A 626 -0.42 -8.39 -7.85
CA THR A 626 0.74 -9.16 -7.34
C THR A 626 0.96 -10.49 -8.07
N CYS A 627 -0.07 -11.04 -8.71
CA CYS A 627 0.05 -12.30 -9.44
C CYS A 627 1.04 -12.22 -10.62
N ASN A 628 1.41 -11.01 -11.06
CA ASN A 628 2.35 -10.77 -12.16
C ASN A 628 3.84 -10.82 -11.77
N ARG A 629 4.19 -10.89 -10.47
CA ARG A 629 5.60 -10.88 -10.02
C ARG A 629 5.90 -11.98 -9.01
N ASN A 630 7.19 -12.30 -8.88
CA ASN A 630 7.70 -13.09 -7.77
C ASN A 630 7.44 -12.30 -6.48
N SER A 631 6.94 -13.00 -5.46
CA SER A 631 6.89 -12.53 -4.06
C SER A 631 8.28 -12.28 -3.48
#